data_AF-A0A3C0G193-F1
#
_entry.id   AF-A0A3C0G193-F1
#
_cell.length_a   1.000
_cell.length_b   1.000
_cell.length_c   1.000
_cell.angle_alpha   90.00
_cell.angle_beta   90.00
_cell.angle_gamma   90.00
#
_symmetry.space_group_name_H-M   'P 1'
#
loop_
_entity.id
_entity.type
_entity.pdbx_description
1 polymer ?
#
loop_
_entity_poly.entity_id
_entity_poly.type
_entity_poly.pdbx_seq_one_letter_code
_entity_poly.pdbx_strand_id
1 'polypeptide(L)'
;YPAFHMVKKHYGIRTKRYKLIHFYDDIDTWELYDLEKDPDEKMNLIMNTNYAQVLHRMRVKLDSGQTHYKVTETAFKKASKDKVDKAYEQFKRLRGTPATFN
;
A
#
# COMPACT_ATOMS: atom_id res chain seq x y z
N TYR A 1 9.97 0.92 -5.00
CA TYR A 1 9.97 -0.44 -5.58
C TYR A 1 10.56 -0.40 -6.99
N PRO A 2 11.40 -1.38 -7.34
CA PRO A 2 11.98 -2.32 -6.39
C PRO A 2 13.10 -1.66 -5.56
N ALA A 3 13.18 -2.02 -4.28
CA ALA A 3 14.25 -1.67 -3.33
C ALA A 3 14.56 -2.94 -2.51
N PHE A 4 15.63 -2.96 -1.72
CA PHE A 4 16.14 -4.19 -1.09
C PHE A 4 15.11 -4.95 -0.22
N HIS A 5 14.09 -4.28 0.31
CA HIS A 5 13.01 -4.91 1.09
C HIS A 5 11.80 -5.40 0.26
N MET A 6 11.81 -5.22 -1.07
CA MET A 6 10.73 -5.63 -1.99
C MET A 6 9.31 -5.12 -1.64
N VAL A 7 9.21 -4.05 -0.85
CA VAL A 7 7.92 -3.42 -0.50
C VAL A 7 7.32 -2.73 -1.72
N LYS A 8 6.07 -3.07 -2.04
CA LYS A 8 5.29 -2.51 -3.14
C LYS A 8 5.13 -1.00 -2.97
N LYS A 9 5.13 -0.23 -4.07
CA LYS A 9 4.83 1.21 -3.97
C LYS A 9 3.39 1.38 -3.52
N HIS A 10 3.21 2.30 -2.59
CA HIS A 10 1.91 2.65 -2.07
C HIS A 10 1.86 4.12 -1.69
N TYR A 11 0.64 4.61 -1.60
CA TYR A 11 0.31 5.88 -0.97
C TYR A 11 -0.93 5.67 -0.11
N GLY A 12 -1.24 6.64 0.74
CA GLY A 12 -2.40 6.54 1.61
C GLY A 12 -2.61 7.77 2.46
N ILE A 13 -3.67 7.74 3.25
CA ILE A 13 -3.98 8.76 4.23
C ILE A 13 -4.27 8.10 5.58
N ARG A 14 -3.71 8.68 6.64
CA ARG A 14 -3.99 8.28 8.02
C ARG A 14 -4.68 9.42 8.75
N THR A 15 -5.76 9.08 9.45
CA THR A 15 -6.42 9.94 10.43
C THR A 15 -6.16 9.38 11.83
N LYS A 16 -6.75 10.00 12.87
CA LYS A 16 -6.67 9.46 14.23
C LYS A 16 -7.25 8.04 14.33
N ARG A 17 -8.33 7.75 13.58
CA ARG A 17 -9.07 6.49 13.67
C ARG A 17 -8.94 5.57 12.47
N TYR A 18 -8.77 6.10 11.26
CA TYR A 18 -8.78 5.28 10.05
C TYR A 18 -7.49 5.44 9.25
N LYS A 19 -7.05 4.36 8.60
CA LYS A 19 -5.99 4.36 7.60
C LYS A 19 -6.52 3.80 6.28
N LEU A 20 -6.27 4.49 5.17
CA LEU A 20 -6.56 4.04 3.81
C LEU A 20 -5.24 3.98 3.03
N ILE A 21 -4.96 2.85 2.37
CA ILE A 21 -3.74 2.61 1.60
C ILE A 21 -4.12 2.13 0.20
N HIS A 22 -3.38 2.58 -0.81
CA HIS A 22 -3.43 2.06 -2.16
C HIS A 22 -2.04 1.57 -2.59
N PHE A 23 -1.96 0.29 -2.97
CA PHE A 23 -0.79 -0.29 -3.62
C PHE A 23 -1.06 -0.33 -5.13
N TYR A 24 -0.18 0.30 -5.92
CA TYR A 24 -0.52 0.67 -7.31
C TYR A 24 0.54 0.30 -8.37
N ASP A 25 1.66 -0.31 -7.98
CA ASP A 25 2.76 -0.62 -8.93
C ASP A 25 2.41 -1.85 -9.78
N ASP A 26 2.90 -3.03 -9.39
CA ASP A 26 2.63 -4.32 -10.03
C ASP A 26 1.37 -5.03 -9.50
N ILE A 27 0.68 -4.40 -8.55
CA ILE A 27 -0.66 -4.74 -8.06
C ILE A 27 -1.50 -3.46 -8.00
N ASP A 28 -2.82 -3.60 -7.97
CA ASP A 28 -3.80 -2.51 -7.87
C ASP A 28 -4.82 -2.86 -6.78
N THR A 29 -4.47 -2.58 -5.52
CA THR A 29 -5.23 -3.05 -4.36
C THR A 29 -5.34 -1.98 -3.29
N TRP A 30 -6.54 -1.83 -2.75
CA TRP A 30 -6.83 -0.90 -1.66
C TRP A 30 -6.99 -1.64 -0.34
N GLU A 31 -6.60 -0.98 0.74
CA GLU A 31 -6.77 -1.46 2.11
C GLU A 31 -7.35 -0.36 2.99
N LEU A 32 -8.30 -0.71 3.86
CA LEU A 32 -8.91 0.20 4.84
C LEU A 32 -8.85 -0.43 6.23
N TYR A 33 -8.37 0.31 7.22
CA TYR A 33 -8.26 -0.15 8.61
C TYR A 33 -8.95 0.82 9.59
N ASP A 34 -9.69 0.28 10.55
CA ASP A 34 -10.26 0.99 11.71
C ASP A 34 -9.33 0.81 12.91
N LEU A 35 -8.41 1.75 13.10
CA LEU A 35 -7.32 1.72 14.08
C LEU A 35 -7.80 1.75 15.53
N GLU A 36 -9.05 2.14 15.77
CA GLU A 36 -9.65 2.08 17.10
C GLU A 36 -10.09 0.65 17.45
N LYS A 37 -10.60 -0.10 16.47
CA LYS A 37 -11.04 -1.50 16.66
C LYS A 37 -9.94 -2.52 16.37
N ASP A 38 -9.00 -2.16 15.51
CA ASP A 38 -7.91 -2.98 15.01
C ASP A 38 -6.61 -2.16 14.98
N PRO A 39 -6.02 -1.88 16.16
CA PRO A 39 -4.79 -1.09 16.25
C PRO A 39 -3.58 -1.77 15.61
N ASP A 40 -3.63 -3.10 15.45
CA ASP A 40 -2.59 -3.92 14.83
C ASP A 40 -2.76 -4.09 13.31
N GLU A 41 -3.82 -3.53 12.72
CA GLU A 41 -4.06 -3.49 11.27
C GLU A 41 -4.13 -4.88 10.62
N LYS A 42 -4.75 -5.83 11.31
CA LYS A 42 -4.90 -7.23 10.88
C LYS A 42 -6.10 -7.45 9.95
N MET A 43 -7.11 -6.60 10.01
CA MET A 43 -8.40 -6.79 9.34
C MET A 43 -8.64 -5.71 8.28
N ASN A 44 -8.42 -6.07 7.01
CA ASN A 44 -8.72 -5.17 5.90
C ASN A 44 -10.25 -5.07 5.68
N LEU A 45 -10.79 -3.86 5.83
CA LEU A 45 -12.22 -3.52 5.73
C LEU A 45 -12.64 -3.02 4.34
N ILE A 46 -11.78 -3.09 3.33
CA ILE A 46 -12.05 -2.48 2.01
C ILE A 46 -13.33 -3.00 1.34
N MET A 47 -13.67 -4.27 1.55
CA MET A 47 -14.89 -4.92 1.01
C MET A 47 -16.08 -4.86 1.98
N ASN A 48 -15.92 -4.29 3.17
CA ASN A 48 -16.96 -4.27 4.18
C ASN A 48 -17.97 -3.15 3.90
N THR A 49 -19.20 -3.50 3.51
CA THR A 49 -20.27 -2.57 3.15
C THR A 49 -20.67 -1.63 4.29
N ASN A 50 -20.54 -2.06 5.54
CA ASN A 50 -20.81 -1.21 6.70
C ASN A 50 -19.83 -0.03 6.81
N TYR A 51 -18.67 -0.11 6.14
CA TYR A 51 -17.65 0.94 6.10
C TYR A 51 -17.69 1.77 4.82
N ALA A 52 -18.69 1.60 3.94
CA ALA A 52 -18.77 2.32 2.66
C ALA A 52 -18.71 3.85 2.81
N GLN A 53 -19.42 4.41 3.78
CA GLN A 53 -19.37 5.86 4.05
C GLN A 53 -18.00 6.31 4.58
N VAL A 54 -17.35 5.48 5.40
CA VAL A 54 -15.98 5.75 5.90
C VAL A 54 -15.00 5.74 4.73
N LEU A 55 -15.08 4.74 3.86
CA LEU A 55 -14.25 4.61 2.67
C LEU A 55 -14.38 5.85 1.77
N HIS A 56 -15.61 6.29 1.49
CA HIS A 56 -15.85 7.49 0.70
C HIS A 56 -15.17 8.73 1.32
N ARG A 57 -15.38 8.98 2.62
CA ARG A 57 -14.74 10.12 3.32
C ARG A 57 -13.21 10.03 3.29
N MET A 58 -12.66 8.83 3.43
CA MET A 58 -11.22 8.61 3.40
C MET A 58 -10.63 8.87 2.01
N ARG A 59 -11.33 8.49 0.93
CA ARG A 59 -10.94 8.82 -0.45
C ARG A 59 -10.94 10.34 -0.69
N VAL A 60 -12.02 11.02 -0.33
CA VAL A 60 -12.09 12.50 -0.45
C VAL A 60 -10.95 13.18 0.32
N LYS A 61 -10.61 12.67 1.51
CA LYS A 61 -9.50 13.22 2.30
C LYS A 61 -8.13 12.94 1.69
N LEU A 62 -7.96 11.77 1.07
CA LEU A 62 -6.75 11.43 0.33
C LEU A 62 -6.58 12.36 -0.88
N ASP A 63 -7.63 12.56 -1.67
CA ASP A 63 -7.61 13.42 -2.85
C ASP A 63 -7.32 14.89 -2.47
N SER A 64 -7.92 15.35 -1.37
CA SER A 64 -7.63 16.68 -0.80
C SER A 64 -6.16 16.81 -0.37
N GLY A 65 -5.62 15.79 0.30
CA GLY A 65 -4.21 15.75 0.70
C GLY A 65 -3.27 15.76 -0.50
N GLN A 66 -3.54 14.92 -1.50
CA GLN A 66 -2.76 14.87 -2.75
C GLN A 66 -2.78 16.21 -3.49
N THR A 67 -3.95 16.85 -3.58
CA THR A 67 -4.09 18.19 -4.16
C THR A 67 -3.26 19.22 -3.39
N HIS A 68 -3.37 19.23 -2.06
CA HIS A 68 -2.64 20.16 -1.20
C HIS A 68 -1.12 20.03 -1.36
N TYR A 69 -0.63 18.79 -1.38
CA TYR A 69 0.80 18.51 -1.56
C TYR A 69 1.25 18.49 -3.03
N LYS A 70 0.37 18.87 -3.96
CA LYS A 70 0.65 18.93 -5.41
C LYS A 70 1.23 17.61 -5.94
N VAL A 71 0.68 16.50 -5.45
CA VAL A 71 1.05 15.17 -5.95
C VAL A 71 0.64 15.10 -7.42
N THR A 72 1.61 14.80 -8.28
CA THR A 72 1.39 14.70 -9.74
C THR A 72 1.42 13.25 -10.17
N GLU A 73 0.91 12.97 -11.39
CA GLU A 73 0.98 11.65 -12.02
C GLU A 73 2.39 11.05 -12.07
N THR A 74 3.42 11.90 -12.07
CA THR A 74 4.81 11.44 -12.03
C THR A 74 5.15 10.64 -10.77
N ALA A 75 4.46 10.92 -9.66
CA ALA A 75 4.60 10.19 -8.40
C ALA A 75 4.07 8.75 -8.50
N PHE A 76 3.18 8.46 -9.46
CA PHE A 76 2.56 7.14 -9.65
C PHE A 76 3.21 6.34 -10.79
N LYS A 77 4.36 6.79 -11.31
CA LYS A 77 5.11 6.05 -12.33
C LYS A 77 5.43 4.63 -11.86
N LYS A 78 4.91 3.65 -12.60
CA LYS A 78 5.16 2.23 -12.37
C LYS A 78 6.58 1.83 -12.77
N ALA A 79 7.14 0.83 -12.09
CA ALA A 79 8.40 0.23 -12.50
C ALA A 79 8.18 -0.69 -13.71
N SER A 80 9.16 -0.80 -14.61
CA SER A 80 9.11 -1.81 -15.66
C SER A 80 9.23 -3.21 -15.06
N LYS A 81 8.52 -4.18 -15.65
CA LYS A 81 8.52 -5.58 -15.21
C LYS A 81 9.93 -6.15 -15.10
N ASP A 82 10.77 -5.95 -16.11
CA ASP A 82 12.18 -6.37 -16.12
C ASP A 82 12.99 -5.83 -14.92
N LYS A 83 12.74 -4.59 -14.52
CA LYS A 83 13.43 -3.98 -13.39
C LYS A 83 13.01 -4.64 -12.08
N VAL A 84 11.71 -4.92 -11.95
CA VAL A 84 11.14 -5.65 -10.80
C VAL A 84 11.73 -7.05 -10.70
N ASP A 85 11.76 -7.78 -11.82
CA ASP A 85 12.27 -9.15 -11.88
C ASP A 85 13.76 -9.21 -11.52
N LYS A 86 14.59 -8.32 -12.09
CA LYS A 86 16.02 -8.23 -11.76
C LYS A 86 16.28 -7.95 -10.28
N ALA A 87 15.51 -7.04 -9.70
CA ALA A 87 15.65 -6.72 -8.28
C ALA A 87 15.17 -7.86 -7.38
N TYR A 88 14.15 -8.61 -7.79
CA TYR A 88 13.71 -9.81 -7.08
C TYR A 88 14.79 -10.91 -7.09
N GLU A 89 15.43 -11.14 -8.24
CA GLU A 89 16.55 -12.08 -8.34
C GLU A 89 17.76 -11.65 -7.48
N GLN A 90 18.06 -10.35 -7.45
CA GLN A 90 19.07 -9.82 -6.54
C GLN A 90 18.69 -10.04 -5.07
N PHE A 91 17.44 -9.77 -4.70
CA PHE A 91 16.94 -10.02 -3.35
C PHE A 91 17.03 -11.50 -2.95
N LYS A 92 16.66 -12.42 -3.85
CA LYS A 92 16.81 -13.87 -3.61
C LYS A 92 18.24 -14.27 -3.27
N ARG A 93 19.23 -13.66 -3.93
CA ARG A 93 20.65 -13.92 -3.66
C ARG A 93 21.09 -13.39 -2.29
N LEU A 94 20.48 -12.29 -1.82
CA LEU A 94 20.88 -11.60 -0.59
C LEU A 94 20.14 -12.06 0.67
N ARG A 95 18.90 -12.54 0.55
CA ARG A 95 18.01 -12.86 1.69
C ARG A 95 18.40 -14.11 2.48
N GLY A 96 19.46 -14.82 2.09
CA GLY A 96 19.84 -16.12 2.66
C GLY A 96 18.81 -17.22 2.37
N THR A 97 19.06 -18.42 2.88
CA THR A 97 18.12 -19.54 2.79
C THR A 97 16.96 -19.32 3.76
N PRO A 98 15.69 -19.33 3.31
CA PRO A 98 14.55 -19.25 4.22
C PRO A 98 14.58 -20.41 5.21
N ALA A 99 14.30 -20.14 6.49
CA ALA A 99 14.14 -21.19 7.48
C ALA A 99 13.02 -22.15 7.03
N THR A 100 13.34 -23.43 6.90
CA THR A 100 12.35 -24.48 6.66
C THR A 100 11.74 -24.86 8.00
N PHE A 101 10.47 -24.55 8.20
CA PHE A 101 9.71 -25.08 9.33
C PHE A 101 9.03 -26.37 8.85
N ASN A 102 9.43 -27.50 9.45
CA ASN A 102 8.78 -28.80 9.26
C ASN A 102 7.42 -28.84 9.95
#